data_AF-A0A425DG07-F1
#
_entry.id   AF-A0A425DG07-F1
#
_cell.length_a   1.000
_cell.length_b   1.000
_cell.length_c   1.000
_cell.angle_alpha   90.00
_cell.angle_beta   90.00
_cell.angle_gamma   90.00
#
_symmetry.space_group_name_H-M   'P 1'
#
loop_
_entity.id
_entity.type
_entity.pdbx_description
1 polymer ?
#
loop_
_entity_poly.entity_id
_entity_poly.type
_entity_poly.pdbx_seq_one_letter_code
_entity_poly.pdbx_strand_id
1 'polypeptide(L)'
;MRRSVVQVLRGPSGAPRRHVHATTALACPSLSREDIAAMAKVSPTPLTLQQMKTFATNGPELRLKASAFLHNELQIRFARAVVELSELPLGLNETPPVKMAIANYTTFLHDVAAMKAPSTPEEDAIFTSRITQMKKQGSNLVPMICGGLHTIKTTPRGIDALRLQDVQDDLNTRLDTFFLSRIGIRMLIGQHSNEWRKLWQYTYSTADDDMDPSIFQGQVNFRDHFCGGGYGLPISRLFARYFGGEVTFVSSEGFGSSVFIQAHRLGKQAELVPGHTNFTLQPLTF
;
A
#
# COMPACT_ATOMS: atom_id res chain seq x y z
N MET A 1 -18.04 -17.60 77.18
CA MET A 1 -19.21 -18.50 77.12
C MET A 1 -19.52 -18.75 75.64
N ARG A 2 -19.41 -20.01 75.17
CA ARG A 2 -19.84 -20.62 73.87
C ARG A 2 -19.37 -19.95 72.55
N ARG A 3 -18.40 -20.43 71.76
CA ARG A 3 -18.22 -21.69 70.94
C ARG A 3 -19.28 -21.95 69.86
N SER A 4 -18.75 -22.30 68.65
CA SER A 4 -19.30 -23.13 67.54
C SER A 4 -19.86 -22.36 66.33
N VAL A 5 -19.61 -22.67 65.04
CA VAL A 5 -18.99 -23.78 64.27
C VAL A 5 -18.73 -23.26 62.83
N VAL A 6 -17.49 -23.25 62.31
CA VAL A 6 -16.89 -24.10 61.26
C VAL A 6 -17.79 -24.53 60.08
N GLN A 7 -17.47 -24.09 58.86
CA GLN A 7 -17.53 -24.99 57.70
C GLN A 7 -16.34 -24.77 56.76
N VAL A 8 -15.54 -25.82 56.66
CA VAL A 8 -14.37 -26.00 55.79
C VAL A 8 -14.81 -26.77 54.56
N LEU A 9 -14.37 -26.35 53.38
CA LEU A 9 -14.26 -27.23 52.22
C LEU A 9 -12.80 -27.21 51.73
N ARG A 10 -12.11 -28.35 51.90
CA ARG A 10 -10.80 -28.71 51.32
C ARG A 10 -11.05 -29.40 49.97
N GLY A 11 -10.40 -28.98 48.88
CA GLY A 11 -9.21 -29.63 48.28
C GLY A 11 -9.50 -30.02 46.80
N PRO A 12 -8.52 -30.39 45.93
CA PRO A 12 -7.09 -30.68 46.14
C PRO A 12 -6.13 -29.76 45.33
N SER A 13 -4.95 -29.40 45.85
CA SER A 13 -3.63 -30.03 45.64
C SER A 13 -3.14 -30.16 44.18
N GLY A 14 -2.04 -29.47 43.88
CA GLY A 14 -0.96 -30.01 43.04
C GLY A 14 -0.97 -29.67 41.55
N ALA A 15 -0.44 -28.50 41.18
CA ALA A 15 0.19 -28.31 39.87
C ALA A 15 1.39 -27.36 40.02
N PRO A 16 2.59 -27.71 39.52
CA PRO A 16 3.74 -26.83 39.61
C PRO A 16 3.50 -25.60 38.74
N ARG A 17 3.72 -24.40 39.29
CA ARG A 17 3.81 -23.17 38.51
C ARG A 17 4.91 -23.36 37.47
N ARG A 18 4.51 -23.65 36.22
CA ARG A 18 5.40 -23.52 35.06
C ARG A 18 5.84 -22.07 35.02
N HIS A 19 7.08 -21.83 35.42
CA HIS A 19 7.80 -20.63 35.04
C HIS A 19 7.78 -20.60 33.52
N VAL A 20 6.92 -19.76 32.96
CA VAL A 20 7.01 -19.35 31.57
C VAL A 20 8.33 -18.60 31.51
N HIS A 21 9.38 -19.26 31.04
CA HIS A 21 10.58 -18.59 30.58
C HIS A 21 10.09 -17.57 29.55
N ALA A 22 10.15 -16.30 29.92
CA ALA A 22 10.10 -15.22 28.97
C ALA A 22 11.28 -15.45 28.04
N THR A 23 11.02 -16.08 26.89
CA THR A 23 11.94 -16.10 25.77
C THR A 23 12.11 -14.64 25.41
N THR A 24 13.22 -14.05 25.84
CA THR A 24 13.69 -12.75 25.38
C THR A 24 13.73 -12.83 23.86
N ALA A 25 12.73 -12.25 23.19
CA ALA A 25 12.75 -12.08 21.76
C ALA A 25 14.04 -11.32 21.46
N LEU A 26 14.98 -11.98 20.78
CA LEU A 26 16.15 -11.33 20.23
C LEU A 26 15.63 -10.14 19.42
N ALA A 27 15.91 -8.93 19.89
CA ALA A 27 15.52 -7.71 19.22
C ALA A 27 16.12 -7.76 17.82
N CYS A 28 15.28 -7.99 16.82
CA CYS A 28 15.67 -7.78 15.43
C CYS A 28 16.14 -6.32 15.34
N PRO A 29 17.32 -6.03 14.77
CA PRO A 29 17.81 -4.66 14.71
C PRO A 29 16.78 -3.81 13.96
N SER A 30 16.11 -2.92 14.69
CA SER A 30 15.18 -1.97 14.11
C SER A 30 15.96 -1.04 13.17
N LEU A 31 15.65 -1.07 11.87
CA LEU A 31 16.24 -0.16 10.89
C LEU A 31 16.20 1.28 11.41
N SER A 32 17.34 1.96 11.42
CA SER A 32 17.41 3.35 11.83
C SER A 32 16.78 4.26 10.76
N ARG A 33 16.53 5.53 11.09
CA ARG A 33 16.06 6.51 10.11
C ARG A 33 17.08 6.71 8.98
N GLU A 34 18.36 6.66 9.32
CA GLU A 34 19.48 6.75 8.38
C GLU A 34 19.49 5.56 7.41
N ASP A 35 19.22 4.34 7.90
CA ASP A 35 19.12 3.14 7.07
C ASP A 35 17.96 3.24 6.08
N ILE A 36 16.79 3.66 6.56
CA ILE A 36 15.60 3.86 5.70
C ILE A 36 15.90 4.91 4.61
N ALA A 37 16.54 6.02 4.98
CA ALA A 37 16.93 7.06 4.04
C ALA A 37 17.98 6.56 3.03
N ALA A 38 18.92 5.71 3.43
CA ALA A 38 19.90 5.11 2.54
C ALA A 38 19.25 4.13 1.55
N MET A 39 18.32 3.29 2.03
CA MET A 39 17.55 2.37 1.18
C MET A 39 16.65 3.11 0.18
N ALA A 40 16.02 4.22 0.61
CA ALA A 40 15.18 5.03 -0.26
C ALA A 40 15.94 5.68 -1.44
N LYS A 41 17.25 5.92 -1.30
CA LYS A 41 18.10 6.42 -2.40
C LYS A 41 18.35 5.38 -3.49
N VAL A 42 18.21 4.09 -3.18
CA VAL A 42 18.33 3.03 -4.18
C VAL A 42 17.14 3.12 -5.13
N SER A 43 17.42 3.06 -6.43
CA SER A 43 16.37 3.15 -7.45
C SER A 43 15.66 1.80 -7.62
N PRO A 44 14.30 1.76 -7.63
CA PRO A 44 13.55 0.51 -7.80
C PRO A 44 13.83 -0.13 -9.15
N THR A 45 13.84 -1.46 -9.23
CA THR A 45 14.06 -2.17 -10.49
C THR A 45 12.78 -2.13 -11.34
N PRO A 46 12.76 -1.46 -12.51
CA PRO A 46 11.57 -1.43 -13.35
C PRO A 46 11.33 -2.79 -14.02
N LEU A 47 10.10 -3.30 -13.92
CA LEU A 47 9.67 -4.53 -14.59
C LEU A 47 8.65 -4.25 -15.71
N THR A 48 8.79 -5.02 -16.80
CA THR A 48 7.78 -5.07 -17.86
C THR A 48 6.63 -6.01 -17.48
N LEU A 49 5.44 -5.78 -18.04
CA LEU A 49 4.31 -6.72 -17.91
C LEU A 49 4.68 -8.14 -18.38
N GLN A 50 5.53 -8.25 -19.41
CA GLN A 50 6.00 -9.55 -19.90
C GLN A 50 6.85 -10.28 -18.85
N GLN A 51 7.76 -9.57 -18.16
CA GLN A 51 8.57 -10.14 -17.07
C GLN A 51 7.68 -10.53 -15.88
N MET A 52 6.75 -9.66 -15.46
CA MET A 52 5.82 -9.96 -14.38
C MET A 52 4.98 -11.22 -14.67
N LYS A 53 4.44 -11.31 -15.90
CA LYS A 53 3.71 -12.51 -16.35
C LYS A 53 4.60 -13.75 -16.29
N THR A 54 5.84 -13.63 -16.76
CA THR A 54 6.83 -14.72 -16.74
C THR A 54 7.06 -15.20 -15.31
N PHE A 55 7.23 -14.30 -14.34
CA PHE A 55 7.37 -14.69 -12.93
C PHE A 55 6.11 -15.35 -12.36
N ALA A 56 4.92 -14.94 -12.80
CA ALA A 56 3.65 -15.48 -12.30
C ALA A 56 3.26 -16.84 -12.91
N THR A 57 3.64 -17.14 -14.15
CA THR A 57 3.13 -18.32 -14.89
C THR A 57 4.10 -19.49 -15.01
N ASN A 58 5.37 -19.33 -14.64
CA ASN A 58 6.37 -20.38 -14.79
C ASN A 58 6.50 -21.29 -13.56
N GLY A 59 7.29 -22.35 -13.70
CA GLY A 59 7.43 -23.41 -12.70
C GLY A 59 8.05 -22.97 -11.35
N PRO A 60 8.09 -23.88 -10.36
CA PRO A 60 8.48 -23.60 -8.98
C PRO A 60 9.84 -22.92 -8.82
N GLU A 61 10.82 -23.26 -9.67
CA GLU A 61 12.16 -22.68 -9.63
C GLU A 61 12.14 -21.16 -9.88
N LEU A 62 11.39 -20.71 -10.89
CA LEU A 62 11.31 -19.29 -11.21
C LEU A 62 10.50 -18.53 -10.17
N ARG A 63 9.49 -19.17 -9.56
CA ARG A 63 8.74 -18.61 -8.44
C ARG A 63 9.64 -18.30 -7.25
N LEU A 64 10.58 -19.19 -6.90
CA LEU A 64 11.53 -18.92 -5.82
C LEU A 64 12.47 -17.75 -6.13
N LYS A 65 12.99 -17.68 -7.36
CA LYS A 65 13.80 -16.52 -7.81
C LYS A 65 13.00 -15.22 -7.76
N ALA A 66 11.73 -15.26 -8.19
CA ALA A 66 10.83 -14.11 -8.12
C ALA A 66 10.53 -13.70 -6.67
N SER A 67 10.38 -14.66 -5.76
CA SER A 67 10.17 -14.42 -4.33
C SER A 67 11.37 -13.73 -3.68
N ALA A 68 12.58 -14.22 -3.96
CA ALA A 68 13.82 -13.60 -3.49
C ALA A 68 14.04 -12.20 -4.09
N PHE A 69 13.73 -12.00 -5.36
CA PHE A 69 13.71 -10.67 -5.97
C PHE A 69 12.71 -9.74 -5.26
N LEU A 70 11.48 -10.21 -5.07
CA LEU A 70 10.40 -9.43 -4.46
C LEU A 70 10.71 -9.04 -3.01
N HIS A 71 11.34 -9.93 -2.24
CA HIS A 71 11.81 -9.64 -0.89
C HIS A 71 12.76 -8.43 -0.85
N ASN A 72 13.75 -8.38 -1.75
CA ASN A 72 14.68 -7.25 -1.83
C ASN A 72 14.00 -5.98 -2.39
N GLU A 73 13.22 -6.13 -3.45
CA GLU A 73 12.58 -5.02 -4.15
C GLU A 73 11.52 -4.32 -3.27
N LEU A 74 10.75 -5.06 -2.47
CA LEU A 74 9.76 -4.48 -1.56
C LEU A 74 10.42 -3.64 -0.46
N GLN A 75 11.59 -4.02 0.04
CA GLN A 75 12.30 -3.23 1.03
C GLN A 75 12.67 -1.85 0.48
N ILE A 76 13.18 -1.80 -0.76
CA ILE A 76 13.50 -0.54 -1.45
C ILE A 76 12.23 0.31 -1.63
N ARG A 77 11.16 -0.29 -2.15
CA ARG A 77 9.91 0.45 -2.43
C ARG A 77 9.20 0.92 -1.16
N PHE A 78 9.20 0.13 -0.09
CA PHE A 78 8.65 0.56 1.20
C PHE A 78 9.48 1.67 1.84
N ALA A 79 10.83 1.59 1.79
CA ALA A 79 11.68 2.67 2.27
C ALA A 79 11.42 3.99 1.51
N ARG A 80 11.30 3.93 0.18
CA ARG A 80 10.91 5.10 -0.63
C ARG A 80 9.54 5.62 -0.24
N ALA A 81 8.54 4.76 -0.07
CA ALA A 81 7.21 5.16 0.33
C ALA A 81 7.20 5.89 1.69
N VAL A 82 8.00 5.43 2.67
CA VAL A 82 8.17 6.11 3.96
C VAL A 82 8.74 7.52 3.77
N VAL A 83 9.79 7.67 2.95
CA VAL A 83 10.42 8.96 2.68
C VAL A 83 9.48 9.89 1.90
N GLU A 84 8.88 9.42 0.82
CA GLU A 84 7.95 10.19 -0.03
C GLU A 84 6.75 10.71 0.77
N LEU A 85 6.19 9.89 1.68
CA LEU A 85 5.13 10.33 2.59
C LEU A 85 5.60 11.35 3.61
N SER A 86 6.81 11.15 4.15
CA SER A 86 7.40 12.04 5.17
C SER A 86 7.76 13.42 4.61
N GLU A 87 7.96 13.52 3.30
CA GLU A 87 8.30 14.75 2.58
C GLU A 87 7.10 15.43 1.90
N LEU A 88 5.87 14.95 2.15
CA LEU A 88 4.67 15.60 1.61
C LEU A 88 4.55 17.05 2.12
N PRO A 89 4.19 18.01 1.24
CA PRO A 89 4.29 19.43 1.53
C PRO A 89 3.10 19.91 2.37
N LEU A 90 3.08 21.22 2.69
CA LEU A 90 1.97 21.90 3.36
C LEU A 90 1.62 21.37 4.77
N GLY A 91 2.53 20.61 5.38
CA GLY A 91 2.26 19.90 6.63
C GLY A 91 1.29 18.72 6.45
N LEU A 92 1.08 18.26 5.21
CA LEU A 92 0.25 17.09 4.93
C LEU A 92 0.82 15.84 5.62
N ASN A 93 2.14 15.68 5.61
CA ASN A 93 2.87 14.65 6.35
C ASN A 93 2.61 14.69 7.87
N GLU A 94 2.28 15.86 8.41
CA GLU A 94 2.00 16.04 9.83
C GLU A 94 0.55 15.70 10.22
N THR A 95 -0.36 15.56 9.25
CA THR A 95 -1.76 15.23 9.54
C THR A 95 -1.89 13.82 10.14
N PRO A 96 -2.80 13.59 11.12
CA PRO A 96 -2.92 12.29 11.77
C PRO A 96 -3.12 11.10 10.81
N PRO A 97 -3.97 11.20 9.75
CA PRO A 97 -4.12 10.13 8.78
C PRO A 97 -2.82 9.79 8.04
N VAL A 98 -2.01 10.80 7.68
CA VAL A 98 -0.76 10.60 6.93
C VAL A 98 0.35 10.10 7.85
N LYS A 99 0.41 10.54 9.13
CA LYS A 99 1.30 9.94 10.13
C LYS A 99 1.02 8.45 10.33
N MET A 100 -0.25 8.06 10.36
CA MET A 100 -0.64 6.66 10.45
C MET A 100 -0.21 5.87 9.19
N ALA A 101 -0.33 6.47 8.01
CA ALA A 101 0.20 5.89 6.78
C ALA A 101 1.73 5.68 6.82
N ILE A 102 2.49 6.69 7.27
CA ILE A 102 3.95 6.58 7.44
C ILE A 102 4.30 5.46 8.42
N ALA A 103 3.60 5.38 9.55
CA ALA A 103 3.81 4.33 10.55
C ALA A 103 3.54 2.94 9.95
N ASN A 104 2.45 2.76 9.20
CA ASN A 104 2.12 1.49 8.54
C ASN A 104 3.22 1.05 7.57
N TYR A 105 3.68 1.93 6.68
CA TYR A 105 4.76 1.61 5.74
C TYR A 105 6.10 1.35 6.43
N THR A 106 6.38 2.05 7.54
CA THR A 106 7.56 1.80 8.37
C THR A 106 7.51 0.39 8.97
N THR A 107 6.36 -0.01 9.52
CA THR A 107 6.14 -1.37 10.02
C THR A 107 6.29 -2.41 8.91
N PHE A 108 5.69 -2.19 7.73
CA PHE A 108 5.83 -3.11 6.59
C PHE A 108 7.30 -3.28 6.18
N LEU A 109 8.08 -2.20 6.17
CA LEU A 109 9.51 -2.27 5.87
C LEU A 109 10.26 -3.09 6.92
N HIS A 110 10.04 -2.82 8.21
CA HIS A 110 10.66 -3.59 9.29
C HIS A 110 10.31 -5.07 9.22
N ASP A 111 9.04 -5.39 8.99
CA ASP A 111 8.57 -6.77 8.88
C ASP A 111 9.21 -7.50 7.69
N VAL A 112 9.33 -6.85 6.52
CA VAL A 112 10.00 -7.45 5.37
C VAL A 112 11.50 -7.60 5.58
N ALA A 113 12.15 -6.60 6.16
CA ALA A 113 13.59 -6.65 6.44
C ALA A 113 13.95 -7.70 7.51
N ALA A 114 13.05 -7.96 8.46
CA ALA A 114 13.22 -9.00 9.48
C ALA A 114 13.04 -10.42 8.91
N MET A 115 12.34 -10.57 7.79
CA MET A 115 12.21 -11.86 7.09
C MET A 115 13.49 -12.20 6.33
N LYS A 116 13.86 -13.48 6.31
CA LYS A 116 14.88 -14.00 5.40
C LYS A 116 14.32 -14.05 3.98
N ALA A 117 15.16 -13.79 2.98
CA ALA A 117 14.82 -14.01 1.58
C ALA A 117 14.38 -15.48 1.36
N PRO A 118 13.19 -15.73 0.78
CA PRO A 118 12.70 -17.09 0.60
C PRO A 118 13.59 -17.93 -0.29
N SER A 119 13.93 -19.13 0.19
CA SER A 119 14.78 -20.11 -0.49
C SER A 119 14.12 -21.47 -0.69
N THR A 120 13.01 -21.76 0.03
CA THR A 120 12.19 -22.97 -0.15
C THR A 120 10.72 -22.62 -0.46
N PRO A 121 9.94 -23.56 -1.04
CA PRO A 121 8.51 -23.35 -1.30
C PRO A 121 7.69 -23.01 -0.04
N GLU A 122 8.06 -23.58 1.11
CA GLU A 122 7.40 -23.33 2.39
C GLU A 122 7.69 -21.90 2.89
N GLU A 123 8.96 -21.46 2.79
CA GLU A 123 9.35 -20.08 3.10
C GLU A 123 8.63 -19.09 2.17
N ASP A 124 8.51 -19.40 0.87
CA ASP A 124 7.77 -18.59 -0.09
C ASP A 124 6.28 -18.49 0.23
N ALA A 125 5.64 -19.58 0.68
CA ALA A 125 4.24 -19.57 1.08
C ALA A 125 4.01 -18.65 2.29
N ILE A 126 4.90 -18.70 3.29
CA ILE A 126 4.86 -17.82 4.47
C ILE A 126 5.06 -16.36 4.05
N PHE A 127 6.09 -16.08 3.24
CA PHE A 127 6.37 -14.74 2.72
C PHE A 127 5.18 -14.19 1.91
N THR A 128 4.62 -14.99 1.00
CA THR A 128 3.46 -14.62 0.18
C THR A 128 2.26 -14.27 1.05
N SER A 129 1.99 -15.03 2.10
CA SER A 129 0.91 -14.75 3.05
C SER A 129 1.12 -13.39 3.75
N ARG A 130 2.33 -13.13 4.25
CA ARG A 130 2.69 -11.87 4.91
C ARG A 130 2.53 -10.66 4.01
N ILE A 131 3.11 -10.68 2.81
CA ILE A 131 3.02 -9.52 1.89
C ILE A 131 1.58 -9.31 1.39
N THR A 132 0.78 -10.37 1.27
CA THR A 132 -0.64 -10.26 0.93
C THR A 132 -1.41 -9.57 2.06
N GLN A 133 -1.13 -9.90 3.32
CA GLN A 133 -1.70 -9.21 4.47
C GLN A 133 -1.31 -7.71 4.50
N MET A 134 -0.04 -7.38 4.23
CA MET A 134 0.42 -5.99 4.14
C MET A 134 -0.32 -5.22 3.03
N LYS A 135 -0.53 -5.82 1.85
CA LYS A 135 -1.31 -5.23 0.75
C LYS A 135 -2.76 -4.94 1.16
N LYS A 136 -3.38 -5.84 1.94
CA LYS A 136 -4.73 -5.64 2.51
C LYS A 136 -4.74 -4.50 3.52
N GLN A 137 -3.85 -4.51 4.51
CA GLN A 137 -3.74 -3.45 5.52
C GLN A 137 -3.45 -2.08 4.90
N GLY A 138 -2.66 -2.04 3.83
CA GLY A 138 -2.38 -0.82 3.08
C GLY A 138 -3.53 -0.32 2.19
N SER A 139 -4.69 -0.98 2.12
CA SER A 139 -5.82 -0.62 1.24
C SER A 139 -6.35 0.80 1.52
N ASN A 140 -6.46 1.17 2.80
CA ASN A 140 -7.01 2.44 3.27
C ASN A 140 -6.10 3.66 3.08
N LEU A 141 -4.95 3.49 2.44
CA LEU A 141 -4.00 4.59 2.26
C LEU A 141 -4.56 5.76 1.45
N VAL A 142 -5.23 5.49 0.33
CA VAL A 142 -5.81 6.57 -0.50
C VAL A 142 -6.79 7.39 0.34
N PRO A 143 -7.77 6.78 1.04
CA PRO A 143 -8.59 7.49 2.02
C PRO A 143 -7.81 8.28 3.07
N MET A 144 -6.71 7.74 3.61
CA MET A 144 -5.88 8.46 4.60
C MET A 144 -5.27 9.74 4.03
N ILE A 145 -4.66 9.68 2.84
CA ILE A 145 -4.11 10.88 2.18
C ILE A 145 -5.23 11.89 1.90
N CYS A 146 -6.40 11.42 1.46
CA CYS A 146 -7.55 12.28 1.20
C CYS A 146 -8.08 12.97 2.47
N GLY A 147 -8.12 12.25 3.60
CA GLY A 147 -8.44 12.82 4.90
C GLY A 147 -7.46 13.91 5.31
N GLY A 148 -6.15 13.66 5.11
CA GLY A 148 -5.11 14.67 5.35
C GLY A 148 -5.27 15.90 4.46
N LEU A 149 -5.50 15.72 3.16
CA LEU A 149 -5.75 16.83 2.22
C LEU A 149 -6.99 17.63 2.59
N HIS A 150 -8.05 16.97 3.05
CA HIS A 150 -9.23 17.63 3.55
C HIS A 150 -8.91 18.49 4.78
N THR A 151 -8.13 17.97 5.74
CA THR A 151 -7.64 18.76 6.87
C THR A 151 -6.82 19.97 6.41
N ILE A 152 -5.90 19.82 5.45
CA ILE A 152 -5.12 20.95 4.95
C ILE A 152 -6.03 22.01 4.33
N LYS A 153 -7.02 21.62 3.52
CA LYS A 153 -7.99 22.54 2.87
C LYS A 153 -8.82 23.37 3.85
N THR A 154 -8.98 22.94 5.11
CA THR A 154 -9.70 23.71 6.14
C THR A 154 -8.80 24.62 6.97
N THR A 155 -7.48 24.47 6.87
CA THR A 155 -6.54 25.36 7.58
C THR A 155 -6.36 26.70 6.85
N PRO A 156 -6.15 27.83 7.56
CA PRO A 156 -5.85 29.12 6.92
C PRO A 156 -4.65 29.06 5.98
N ARG A 157 -3.58 28.38 6.40
CA ARG A 157 -2.37 28.15 5.59
C ARG A 157 -2.67 27.39 4.30
N GLY A 158 -3.46 26.32 4.39
CA GLY A 158 -3.82 25.52 3.22
C GLY A 158 -4.75 26.26 2.26
N ILE A 159 -5.69 27.05 2.76
CA ILE A 159 -6.60 27.86 1.93
C ILE A 159 -5.82 28.83 1.04
N ASP A 160 -4.83 29.53 1.59
CA ASP A 160 -4.04 30.49 0.80
C ASP A 160 -3.01 29.79 -0.08
N ALA A 161 -2.30 28.79 0.44
CA ALA A 161 -1.27 28.09 -0.31
C ALA A 161 -1.83 27.32 -1.51
N LEU A 162 -2.98 26.64 -1.36
CA LEU A 162 -3.59 25.85 -2.44
C LEU A 162 -4.19 26.70 -3.56
N ARG A 163 -4.29 28.03 -3.42
CA ARG A 163 -4.66 28.93 -4.52
C ARG A 163 -3.51 29.19 -5.48
N LEU A 164 -2.27 28.96 -5.04
CA LEU A 164 -1.08 29.19 -5.85
C LEU A 164 -0.85 27.98 -6.78
N GLN A 165 -0.72 28.25 -8.09
CA GLN A 165 -0.55 27.20 -9.09
C GLN A 165 0.70 26.36 -8.83
N ASP A 166 1.84 27.00 -8.56
CA ASP A 166 3.11 26.31 -8.28
C ASP A 166 3.01 25.35 -7.09
N VAL A 167 2.21 25.70 -6.07
CA VAL A 167 1.98 24.86 -4.89
C VAL A 167 1.11 23.65 -5.25
N GLN A 168 0.08 23.85 -6.07
CA GLN A 168 -0.74 22.73 -6.56
C GLN A 168 0.09 21.78 -7.44
N ASP A 169 0.96 22.33 -8.29
CA ASP A 169 1.79 21.54 -9.20
C ASP A 169 2.85 20.72 -8.44
N ASP A 170 3.50 21.30 -7.43
CA ASP A 170 4.41 20.56 -6.53
C ASP A 170 3.67 19.45 -5.77
N LEU A 171 2.51 19.76 -5.19
CA LEU A 171 1.69 18.78 -4.48
C LEU A 171 1.26 17.62 -5.40
N ASN A 172 0.75 17.94 -6.59
CA ASN A 172 0.33 16.95 -7.58
C ASN A 172 1.49 16.08 -8.03
N THR A 173 2.66 16.68 -8.29
CA THR A 173 3.87 15.95 -8.70
C THR A 173 4.32 14.95 -7.64
N ARG A 174 4.33 15.36 -6.36
CA ARG A 174 4.70 14.48 -5.24
C ARG A 174 3.69 13.35 -5.03
N LEU A 175 2.39 13.66 -5.10
CA LEU A 175 1.34 12.66 -4.97
C LEU A 175 1.32 11.68 -6.16
N ASP A 176 1.50 12.16 -7.38
CA ASP A 176 1.56 11.32 -8.57
C ASP A 176 2.76 10.36 -8.49
N THR A 177 3.93 10.86 -8.06
CA THR A 177 5.14 10.06 -7.82
C THR A 177 4.87 8.96 -6.79
N PHE A 178 4.30 9.34 -5.64
CA PHE A 178 3.98 8.41 -4.56
C PHE A 178 2.95 7.35 -4.98
N PHE A 179 1.86 7.76 -5.61
CA PHE A 179 0.80 6.84 -6.00
C PHE A 179 1.26 5.89 -7.12
N LEU A 180 2.10 6.32 -8.06
CA LEU A 180 2.72 5.41 -9.04
C LEU A 180 3.63 4.38 -8.35
N SER A 181 4.49 4.82 -7.44
CA SER A 181 5.34 3.94 -6.63
C SER A 181 4.50 2.87 -5.90
N ARG A 182 3.39 3.29 -5.30
CA ARG A 182 2.46 2.39 -4.63
C ARG A 182 1.71 1.45 -5.57
N ILE A 183 1.28 1.92 -6.74
CA ILE A 183 0.67 1.04 -7.76
C ILE A 183 1.63 -0.10 -8.05
N GLY A 184 2.94 0.19 -8.14
CA GLY A 184 3.96 -0.83 -8.31
C GLY A 184 4.07 -1.81 -7.16
N ILE A 185 4.11 -1.36 -5.92
CA ILE A 185 4.07 -2.25 -4.74
C ILE A 185 2.86 -3.20 -4.82
N ARG A 186 1.66 -2.65 -5.08
CA ARG A 186 0.43 -3.45 -5.16
C ARG A 186 0.44 -4.41 -6.35
N MET A 187 1.04 -4.00 -7.47
CA MET A 187 1.17 -4.81 -8.69
C MET A 187 2.09 -6.00 -8.44
N LEU A 188 3.28 -5.78 -7.87
CA LEU A 188 4.24 -6.83 -7.57
C LEU A 188 3.66 -7.87 -6.60
N ILE A 189 3.07 -7.41 -5.49
CA ILE A 189 2.44 -8.30 -4.50
C ILE A 189 1.26 -9.05 -5.14
N GLY A 190 0.40 -8.35 -5.89
CA GLY A 190 -0.80 -8.94 -6.50
C GLY A 190 -0.50 -9.98 -7.58
N GLN A 191 0.58 -9.81 -8.35
CA GLN A 191 1.05 -10.82 -9.30
C GLN A 191 1.59 -12.05 -8.56
N HIS A 192 2.42 -11.86 -7.54
CA HIS A 192 3.04 -12.96 -6.78
C HIS A 192 2.02 -13.81 -6.00
N SER A 193 0.98 -13.16 -5.46
CA SER A 193 -0.12 -13.83 -4.74
C SER A 193 -1.13 -14.55 -5.64
N ASN A 194 -0.99 -14.44 -6.98
CA ASN A 194 -1.89 -15.05 -7.97
C ASN A 194 -3.38 -14.67 -7.80
N GLU A 195 -3.68 -13.54 -7.15
CA GLU A 195 -5.06 -13.09 -6.90
C GLU A 195 -5.83 -12.83 -8.20
N TRP A 196 -5.14 -12.49 -9.29
CA TRP A 196 -5.75 -12.22 -10.58
C TRP A 196 -6.57 -13.40 -11.14
N ARG A 197 -6.25 -14.64 -10.77
CA ARG A 197 -7.02 -15.83 -11.19
C ARG A 197 -8.42 -15.87 -10.59
N LYS A 198 -8.62 -15.21 -9.45
CA LYS A 198 -9.89 -15.16 -8.73
C LYS A 198 -10.82 -14.06 -9.24
N LEU A 199 -10.33 -13.13 -10.06
CA LEU A 199 -11.12 -11.99 -10.56
C LEU A 199 -12.39 -12.38 -11.32
N TRP A 200 -12.41 -13.55 -11.94
CA TRP A 200 -13.58 -14.07 -12.66
C TRP A 200 -14.55 -14.87 -11.79
N GLN A 201 -14.27 -14.99 -10.49
CA GLN A 201 -15.11 -15.70 -9.55
C GLN A 201 -16.05 -14.71 -8.87
N TYR A 202 -17.35 -14.91 -8.99
CA TYR A 202 -18.37 -14.07 -8.34
C TYR A 202 -18.24 -14.01 -6.81
N THR A 203 -17.60 -15.02 -6.21
CA THR A 203 -17.36 -15.10 -4.76
C THR A 203 -16.07 -14.40 -4.32
N TYR A 204 -15.22 -13.95 -5.26
CA TYR A 204 -14.00 -13.25 -4.92
C TYR A 204 -14.30 -11.79 -4.61
N SER A 205 -14.05 -11.39 -3.37
CA SER A 205 -14.13 -10.01 -2.91
C SER A 205 -12.78 -9.56 -2.37
N THR A 206 -12.40 -8.32 -2.66
CA THR A 206 -11.27 -7.65 -2.02
C THR A 206 -11.69 -6.88 -0.77
N ALA A 207 -12.96 -6.94 -0.39
CA ALA A 207 -13.46 -6.37 0.86
C ALA A 207 -12.99 -7.21 2.05
N ASP A 208 -12.80 -6.57 3.21
CA ASP A 208 -12.44 -7.29 4.43
C ASP A 208 -13.58 -8.23 4.86
N ASP A 209 -13.24 -9.39 5.45
CA ASP A 209 -14.22 -10.36 5.94
C ASP A 209 -15.09 -9.77 7.07
N ASP A 210 -14.60 -8.71 7.73
CA ASP A 210 -15.30 -7.92 8.75
C ASP A 210 -16.19 -6.80 8.15
N MET A 211 -16.52 -6.87 6.86
CA MET A 211 -17.44 -5.92 6.23
C MET A 211 -18.78 -5.90 6.98
N ASP A 212 -19.17 -4.70 7.44
CA ASP A 212 -20.41 -4.50 8.15
C ASP A 212 -21.60 -4.92 7.26
N PRO A 213 -22.41 -5.92 7.66
CA PRO A 213 -23.59 -6.34 6.90
C PRO A 213 -24.59 -5.21 6.62
N SER A 214 -24.54 -4.12 7.39
CA SER A 214 -25.34 -2.90 7.17
C SER A 214 -25.10 -2.24 5.80
N ILE A 215 -23.97 -2.54 5.15
CA ILE A 215 -23.65 -2.12 3.77
C ILE A 215 -24.69 -2.64 2.77
N PHE A 216 -25.14 -3.89 2.92
CA PHE A 216 -26.16 -4.50 2.07
C PHE A 216 -27.57 -4.01 2.42
N GLN A 217 -27.72 -3.32 3.54
CA GLN A 217 -28.97 -2.72 4.00
C GLN A 217 -29.08 -1.23 3.61
N GLY A 218 -28.12 -0.72 2.83
CA GLY A 218 -28.15 0.65 2.30
C GLY A 218 -27.82 1.74 3.32
N GLN A 219 -27.31 1.38 4.49
CA GLN A 219 -26.97 2.34 5.56
C GLN A 219 -25.53 2.86 5.47
N VAL A 220 -24.62 2.10 4.84
CA VAL A 220 -23.24 2.50 4.60
C VAL A 220 -22.98 2.50 3.10
N ASN A 221 -22.62 3.67 2.57
CA ASN A 221 -22.50 3.87 1.14
C ASN A 221 -21.11 3.37 0.68
N PHE A 222 -21.05 2.38 -0.21
CA PHE A 222 -19.82 1.98 -0.92
C PHE A 222 -19.11 3.19 -1.58
N ARG A 223 -19.90 4.22 -1.86
CA ARG A 223 -19.51 5.55 -2.34
C ARG A 223 -18.52 6.28 -1.42
N ASP A 224 -18.47 6.00 -0.12
CA ASP A 224 -17.65 6.77 0.82
C ASP A 224 -16.14 6.44 0.71
N HIS A 225 -15.78 5.28 0.14
CA HIS A 225 -14.37 4.86 0.01
C HIS A 225 -13.61 5.49 -1.16
N PHE A 226 -14.30 5.95 -2.21
CA PHE A 226 -13.65 6.52 -3.43
C PHE A 226 -14.38 7.69 -4.09
N CYS A 227 -15.62 8.01 -3.71
CA CYS A 227 -16.39 9.08 -4.35
C CYS A 227 -16.42 10.36 -3.48
N GLY A 228 -16.55 11.53 -4.12
CA GLY A 228 -16.67 12.82 -3.43
C GLY A 228 -15.36 13.51 -3.03
N GLY A 229 -14.23 12.80 -2.97
CA GLY A 229 -12.94 13.42 -2.59
C GLY A 229 -12.08 13.95 -3.74
N GLY A 230 -12.51 13.80 -5.00
CA GLY A 230 -11.85 14.41 -6.17
C GLY A 230 -10.57 13.72 -6.67
N TYR A 231 -10.25 12.51 -6.18
CA TYR A 231 -9.01 11.79 -6.51
C TYR A 231 -9.21 10.64 -7.51
N GLY A 232 -10.45 10.28 -7.84
CA GLY A 232 -10.74 9.17 -8.76
C GLY A 232 -10.07 9.35 -10.12
N LEU A 233 -10.29 10.50 -10.78
CA LEU A 233 -9.68 10.79 -12.09
C LEU A 233 -8.14 10.82 -12.04
N PRO A 234 -7.48 11.54 -11.10
CA PRO A 234 -6.03 11.46 -10.93
C PRO A 234 -5.53 10.02 -10.78
N ILE A 235 -6.13 9.22 -9.89
CA ILE A 235 -5.71 7.83 -9.66
C ILE A 235 -5.95 6.95 -10.90
N SER A 236 -7.09 7.09 -11.58
CA SER A 236 -7.36 6.38 -12.84
C SER A 236 -6.32 6.70 -13.91
N ARG A 237 -5.91 7.97 -14.00
CA ARG A 237 -4.85 8.42 -14.91
C ARG A 237 -3.52 7.73 -14.58
N LEU A 238 -3.14 7.65 -13.29
CA LEU A 238 -1.91 6.98 -12.88
C LEU A 238 -1.91 5.48 -13.16
N PHE A 239 -3.06 4.81 -13.03
CA PHE A 239 -3.16 3.40 -13.42
C PHE A 239 -2.89 3.18 -14.91
N ALA A 240 -3.40 4.06 -15.78
CA ALA A 240 -3.09 3.99 -17.21
C ALA A 240 -1.61 4.31 -17.49
N ARG A 241 -1.10 5.37 -16.86
CA ARG A 241 0.30 5.81 -17.01
C ARG A 241 1.32 4.80 -16.50
N TYR A 242 0.98 3.94 -15.54
CA TYR A 242 1.92 3.00 -14.96
C TYR A 242 2.67 2.14 -15.99
N PHE A 243 2.02 1.78 -17.11
CA PHE A 243 2.66 1.13 -18.27
C PHE A 243 2.59 1.99 -19.54
N GLY A 244 2.82 3.30 -19.40
CA GLY A 244 2.96 4.26 -20.50
C GLY A 244 1.66 4.75 -21.14
N GLY A 245 0.49 4.31 -20.67
CA GLY A 245 -0.80 4.75 -21.18
C GLY A 245 -1.20 6.14 -20.70
N GLU A 246 -2.44 6.54 -20.96
CA GLU A 246 -2.96 7.86 -20.57
C GLU A 246 -4.49 7.85 -20.42
N VAL A 247 -5.02 8.73 -19.58
CA VAL A 247 -6.46 9.04 -19.52
C VAL A 247 -6.65 10.53 -19.83
N THR A 248 -7.37 10.83 -20.90
CA THR A 248 -7.67 12.21 -21.31
C THR A 248 -9.15 12.50 -21.13
N PHE A 249 -9.48 13.59 -20.44
CA PHE A 249 -10.84 14.09 -20.28
C PHE A 249 -11.02 15.35 -21.12
N VAL A 250 -12.03 15.37 -21.97
CA VAL A 250 -12.40 16.52 -22.80
C VAL A 250 -13.84 16.87 -22.51
N SER A 251 -14.11 18.12 -22.15
CA SER A 251 -15.48 18.62 -21.95
C SER A 251 -15.74 19.78 -22.91
N SER A 252 -16.89 19.76 -23.56
CA SER A 252 -17.30 20.78 -24.52
C SER A 252 -18.70 21.25 -24.18
N GLU A 253 -18.84 22.56 -23.96
CA GLU A 253 -20.12 23.19 -23.60
C GLU A 253 -21.16 22.92 -24.70
N GLY A 254 -22.35 22.45 -24.29
CA GLY A 254 -23.43 22.09 -25.23
C GLY A 254 -23.30 20.71 -25.88
N PHE A 255 -22.17 20.00 -25.76
CA PHE A 255 -21.94 18.68 -26.36
C PHE A 255 -21.74 17.55 -25.34
N GLY A 256 -21.25 17.89 -24.14
CA GLY A 256 -21.00 16.94 -23.06
C GLY A 256 -19.52 16.67 -22.82
N SER A 257 -19.21 15.55 -22.18
CA SER A 257 -17.84 15.17 -21.80
C SER A 257 -17.47 13.80 -22.36
N SER A 258 -16.25 13.68 -22.88
CA SER A 258 -15.66 12.45 -23.40
C SER A 258 -14.40 12.09 -22.62
N VAL A 259 -14.21 10.79 -22.37
CA VAL A 259 -12.99 10.24 -21.75
C VAL A 259 -12.35 9.26 -22.71
N PHE A 260 -11.08 9.49 -23.02
CA PHE A 260 -10.26 8.62 -23.85
C PHE A 260 -9.26 7.89 -22.96
N ILE A 261 -9.23 6.56 -23.06
CA ILE A 261 -8.28 5.71 -22.34
C ILE A 261 -7.33 5.11 -23.37
N GLN A 262 -6.05 5.43 -23.23
CA GLN A 262 -4.98 4.79 -23.97
C GLN A 262 -4.28 3.77 -23.08
N ALA A 263 -4.18 2.54 -23.55
CA ALA A 263 -3.41 1.49 -22.91
C ALA A 263 -2.47 0.85 -23.94
N HIS A 264 -1.22 0.64 -23.56
CA HIS A 264 -0.30 -0.10 -24.41
C HIS A 264 -0.62 -1.59 -24.38
N ARG A 265 -0.48 -2.24 -25.55
CA ARG A 265 -0.56 -3.69 -25.66
C ARG A 265 0.48 -4.31 -24.73
N LEU A 266 0.12 -5.41 -24.06
CA LEU A 266 1.05 -6.26 -23.28
C LEU A 266 2.38 -6.40 -24.03
N GLY A 267 3.45 -5.84 -23.46
CA GLY A 267 4.68 -5.61 -24.21
C GLY A 267 5.92 -5.42 -23.33
N LYS A 268 6.97 -4.89 -23.99
CA LYS A 268 8.31 -4.65 -23.42
C LYS A 268 8.45 -3.31 -22.70
N GLN A 269 7.37 -2.52 -22.59
CA GLN A 269 7.43 -1.30 -21.80
C GLN A 269 7.53 -1.65 -20.32
N ALA A 270 8.52 -1.06 -19.68
CA ALA A 270 8.73 -1.21 -18.25
C ALA A 270 7.79 -0.25 -17.51
N GLU A 271 7.45 -0.62 -16.28
CA GLU A 271 6.70 0.26 -15.39
C GLU A 271 7.39 1.62 -15.18
N LEU A 272 6.57 2.66 -15.02
CA LEU A 272 7.04 3.98 -14.62
C LEU A 272 7.28 3.99 -13.10
N VAL A 273 8.53 3.79 -12.69
CA VAL A 273 8.96 3.96 -11.29
C VAL A 273 9.76 5.26 -11.09
N PRO A 274 9.60 5.91 -9.91
CA PRO A 274 10.42 7.06 -9.54
C PRO A 274 11.93 6.76 -9.64
N GLY A 275 12.70 7.71 -10.19
CA GLY A 275 14.15 7.59 -10.39
C GLY A 275 14.58 7.09 -11.78
N HIS A 276 13.65 6.58 -12.60
CA HIS A 276 13.96 6.09 -13.96
C HIS A 276 13.28 6.88 -15.08
N THR A 277 12.33 7.78 -14.78
CA THR A 277 11.61 8.56 -15.78
C THR A 277 11.35 9.99 -15.30
N ASN A 278 11.43 10.96 -16.22
CA ASN A 278 10.90 12.31 -15.98
C ASN A 278 9.38 12.24 -16.11
N PHE A 279 8.67 12.63 -15.04
CA PHE A 279 7.20 12.56 -14.95
C PHE A 279 6.46 13.58 -15.83
N THR A 280 7.18 14.38 -16.61
CA THR A 280 6.64 15.32 -17.60
C THR A 280 6.33 14.60 -18.92
N LEU A 281 5.28 13.78 -18.94
CA LEU A 281 4.64 13.42 -20.20
C LEU A 281 3.76 14.60 -20.62
N GLN A 282 4.11 15.23 -21.74
CA GLN A 282 3.29 16.30 -22.29
C GLN A 282 1.90 15.77 -22.62
N PRO A 283 0.83 16.52 -22.30
CA PRO A 283 -0.50 16.17 -22.77
C PRO A 283 -0.47 16.03 -24.30
N LEU A 284 -1.14 15.02 -24.83
CA LEU A 284 -1.27 14.84 -26.27
C LEU A 284 -1.93 16.10 -26.85
N THR A 285 -1.20 16.80 -27.71
CA THR A 285 -1.76 17.85 -28.56
C THR A 285 -2.63 17.16 -29.62
N PHE A 286 -3.92 17.41 -29.58
CA PHE A 286 -4.87 17.02 -30.63
C PHE A 286 -5.03 18.17 -31.61
#